data_AF-A0A4V0WVG4-F1
#
_entry.id   AF-A0A4V0WVG4-F1
#
_cell.length_a   1.000
_cell.length_b   1.000
_cell.length_c   1.000
_cell.angle_alpha   90.00
_cell.angle_beta   90.00
_cell.angle_gamma   90.00
#
_symmetry.space_group_name_H-M   'P 1'
#
loop_
_entity.id
_entity.type
_entity.pdbx_description
1 polymer ?
#
loop_
_entity_poly.entity_id
_entity_poly.type
_entity_poly.pdbx_seq_one_letter_code
_entity_poly.pdbx_strand_id
1 'polypeptide(L)'
;MNSNFAREPDTKDMDKAGFLRFAGQAEWRFAKSIPNWPHFYIVEENLPDQAAFRCAKAFVRTSGYGGKFFDMDVFYFDADGWTYWASPLANPPESQYMLNKCKTEYSYESCVRSGTLPPEGFRGAVLSLSPILADPDFRTLMRESKDVLKSADLLGKQRSLLNRHAKAFHALAYVLAEESIQSQCTEAEMSLLKSMLTHHLEIGLSL
;
A
#
# COMPACT_ATOMS: atom_id res chain seq x y z
N MET A 1 11.59 -31.78 5.43
CA MET A 1 11.65 -32.03 6.88
C MET A 1 11.07 -30.82 7.59
N ASN A 2 9.95 -31.04 8.30
CA ASN A 2 9.29 -30.28 9.37
C ASN A 2 9.25 -28.74 9.32
N SER A 3 8.11 -28.18 8.88
CA SER A 3 7.60 -26.93 9.46
C SER A 3 6.43 -27.27 10.38
N ASN A 4 6.74 -27.49 11.66
CA ASN A 4 5.76 -27.55 12.73
C ASN A 4 5.15 -26.16 12.92
N PHE A 5 4.14 -25.83 12.13
CA PHE A 5 3.16 -24.84 12.55
C PHE A 5 2.24 -25.54 13.54
N ALA A 6 2.64 -25.53 14.82
CA ALA A 6 1.80 -26.00 15.91
C ALA A 6 0.43 -25.33 15.79
N ARG A 7 -0.65 -26.13 15.80
CA ARG A 7 -2.01 -25.63 15.95
C ARG A 7 -2.11 -24.94 17.30
N GLU A 8 -2.19 -23.61 17.31
CA GLU A 8 -2.61 -22.88 18.51
C GLU A 8 -4.06 -23.27 18.87
N PRO A 9 -4.38 -23.42 20.16
CA PRO A 9 -5.68 -23.90 20.61
C PRO A 9 -6.74 -22.80 20.59
N ASP A 10 -7.94 -23.16 20.11
CA ASP A 10 -9.25 -22.54 20.38
C ASP A 10 -9.37 -21.02 20.12
N THR A 11 -9.12 -20.61 18.87
CA THR A 11 -9.65 -19.34 18.38
C THR A 11 -11.09 -19.54 17.92
N LYS A 12 -12.05 -18.79 18.48
CA LYS A 12 -13.40 -18.65 17.90
C LYS A 12 -13.29 -18.59 16.37
N ASP A 13 -14.00 -19.45 15.65
CA ASP A 13 -14.01 -19.43 14.19
C ASP A 13 -14.43 -18.03 13.73
N MET A 14 -13.47 -17.23 13.26
CA MET A 14 -13.74 -15.95 12.62
C MET A 14 -14.20 -16.27 11.19
N ASP A 15 -15.37 -15.77 10.81
CA ASP A 15 -15.84 -15.85 9.43
C ASP A 15 -15.38 -14.61 8.64
N LYS A 16 -15.65 -14.59 7.33
CA LYS A 16 -15.30 -13.45 6.46
C LYS A 16 -15.89 -12.14 6.99
N ALA A 17 -17.13 -12.15 7.47
CA ALA A 17 -17.76 -10.95 7.99
C ALA A 17 -17.08 -10.44 9.27
N GLY A 18 -16.69 -11.34 10.16
CA GLY A 18 -15.90 -11.05 11.36
C GLY A 18 -14.53 -10.47 11.02
N PHE A 19 -13.84 -11.06 10.05
CA PHE A 19 -12.56 -10.53 9.57
C PHE A 19 -12.70 -9.12 9.01
N LEU A 20 -13.69 -8.87 8.16
CA LEU A 20 -13.90 -7.54 7.57
C LEU A 20 -14.30 -6.50 8.61
N ARG A 21 -15.10 -6.86 9.63
CA ARG A 21 -15.37 -5.98 10.77
C ARG A 21 -14.10 -5.63 11.52
N PHE A 22 -13.28 -6.63 11.85
CA PHE A 22 -11.99 -6.41 12.52
C PHE A 22 -11.08 -5.50 11.68
N ALA A 23 -10.88 -5.82 10.41
CA ALA A 23 -10.02 -5.07 9.51
C ALA A 23 -10.51 -3.62 9.27
N GLY A 24 -11.83 -3.40 9.26
CA GLY A 24 -12.42 -2.07 9.10
C GLY A 24 -12.32 -1.18 10.34
N GLN A 25 -12.19 -1.76 11.54
CA GLN A 25 -12.04 -1.02 12.80
C GLN A 25 -10.58 -0.79 13.20
N ALA A 26 -9.64 -1.53 12.61
CA ALA A 26 -8.24 -1.43 12.97
C ALA A 26 -7.59 -0.12 12.47
N GLU A 27 -6.71 0.45 13.28
CA GLU A 27 -5.93 1.64 12.93
C GLU A 27 -4.68 1.25 12.11
N TRP A 28 -4.83 1.23 10.79
CA TRP A 28 -3.77 0.86 9.86
C TRP A 28 -2.70 1.94 9.72
N ARG A 29 -1.43 1.56 9.89
CA ARG A 29 -0.27 2.45 9.71
C ARG A 29 0.33 2.25 8.33
N PHE A 30 0.58 3.33 7.59
CA PHE A 30 1.26 3.26 6.29
C PHE A 30 2.74 2.89 6.47
N ALA A 31 3.22 1.93 5.68
CA ALA A 31 4.60 1.45 5.72
C ALA A 31 5.55 2.38 4.96
N LYS A 32 5.95 3.49 5.60
CA LYS A 32 6.84 4.52 5.02
C LYS A 32 8.21 4.01 4.60
N SER A 33 8.68 2.88 5.15
CA SER A 33 9.98 2.30 4.82
C SER A 33 10.05 1.72 3.40
N ILE A 34 8.90 1.44 2.76
CA ILE A 34 8.81 0.86 1.41
C ILE A 34 7.68 1.53 0.64
N PRO A 35 7.80 2.83 0.35
CA PRO A 35 6.75 3.57 -0.31
C PRO A 35 6.53 3.11 -1.77
N ASN A 36 7.55 2.52 -2.40
CA ASN A 36 7.45 1.93 -3.74
C ASN A 36 6.60 0.64 -3.79
N TRP A 37 6.22 0.10 -2.64
CA TRP A 37 5.23 -0.95 -2.51
C TRP A 37 4.23 -0.55 -1.43
N PRO A 38 3.29 0.36 -1.76
CA PRO A 38 2.44 0.97 -0.75
C PRO A 38 1.57 -0.08 -0.07
N HIS A 39 1.79 -0.25 1.22
CA HIS A 39 1.04 -1.15 2.07
C HIS A 39 0.89 -0.53 3.46
N PHE A 40 -0.02 -1.12 4.21
CA PHE A 40 -0.33 -0.74 5.57
C PHE A 40 -0.17 -1.94 6.47
N TYR A 41 0.06 -1.68 7.74
CA TYR A 41 0.20 -2.72 8.73
C TYR A 41 -0.45 -2.32 10.06
N ILE A 42 -0.78 -3.34 10.84
CA ILE A 42 -1.13 -3.24 12.25
C ILE A 42 -0.23 -4.22 13.03
N VAL A 43 0.07 -3.87 14.28
CA VAL A 43 0.97 -4.63 15.15
C VAL A 43 0.18 -5.08 16.38
N GLU A 44 0.26 -6.38 16.70
CA GLU A 44 -0.48 -7.03 17.77
C GLU A 44 -0.40 -6.27 19.10
N GLU A 45 0.81 -5.89 19.53
CA GLU A 45 1.05 -5.23 20.81
C GLU A 45 0.33 -3.88 20.97
N ASN A 46 0.00 -3.22 19.85
CA ASN A 46 -0.65 -1.92 19.83
C ASN A 46 -2.18 -2.02 19.78
N LEU A 47 -2.74 -3.23 19.73
CA LEU A 47 -4.17 -3.44 19.63
C LEU A 47 -4.80 -3.68 21.01
N PRO A 48 -5.98 -3.09 21.28
CA PRO A 48 -6.71 -3.35 22.52
C PRO A 48 -7.25 -4.78 22.60
N ASP A 49 -7.54 -5.41 21.45
CA ASP A 49 -8.02 -6.80 21.35
C ASP A 49 -7.03 -7.66 20.55
N GLN A 50 -6.04 -8.20 21.25
CA GLN A 50 -5.03 -9.11 20.68
C GLN A 50 -5.63 -10.47 20.29
N ALA A 51 -6.70 -10.91 20.96
CA ALA A 51 -7.36 -12.18 20.66
C ALA A 51 -8.06 -12.12 19.29
N ALA A 52 -8.75 -11.01 19.00
CA ALA A 52 -9.34 -10.77 17.69
C ALA A 52 -8.26 -10.72 16.59
N PHE A 53 -7.11 -10.10 16.86
CA PHE A 53 -5.98 -10.09 15.93
C PHE A 53 -5.46 -11.50 15.62
N ARG A 54 -5.29 -12.36 16.63
CA ARG A 54 -4.87 -13.76 16.42
C ARG A 54 -5.91 -14.55 15.61
N CYS A 55 -7.19 -14.37 15.90
CA CYS A 55 -8.26 -14.96 15.11
C CYS A 55 -8.23 -14.47 13.64
N ALA A 56 -7.94 -13.19 13.40
CA ALA A 56 -7.81 -12.63 12.06
C ALA A 56 -6.61 -13.22 11.29
N LYS A 57 -5.44 -13.39 11.94
CA LYS A 57 -4.29 -14.08 11.33
C LYS A 57 -4.63 -15.53 10.98
N ALA A 58 -5.27 -16.24 11.90
CA ALA A 58 -5.70 -17.61 11.68
C ALA A 58 -6.68 -17.70 10.50
N PHE A 59 -7.63 -16.77 10.41
CA PHE A 59 -8.58 -16.68 9.30
C PHE A 59 -7.88 -16.48 7.94
N VAL A 60 -6.93 -15.54 7.84
CA VAL A 60 -6.17 -15.33 6.59
C VAL A 60 -5.45 -16.61 6.16
N ARG A 61 -4.89 -17.34 7.12
CA ARG A 61 -4.20 -18.60 6.86
C ARG A 61 -5.13 -19.72 6.40
N THR A 62 -6.33 -19.84 6.99
CA THR A 62 -7.24 -20.97 6.72
C THR A 62 -8.22 -20.72 5.58
N SER A 63 -8.56 -19.46 5.33
CA SER A 63 -9.54 -19.04 4.31
C SER A 63 -8.92 -18.31 3.12
N GLY A 64 -7.62 -18.01 3.20
CA GLY A 64 -6.85 -17.43 2.11
C GLY A 64 -6.32 -18.46 1.10
N TYR A 65 -5.43 -17.99 0.24
CA TYR A 65 -4.69 -18.80 -0.73
C TYR A 65 -3.19 -18.73 -0.45
N GLY A 66 -2.48 -19.80 -0.78
CA GLY A 66 -1.02 -19.83 -0.70
C GLY A 66 -0.40 -19.04 -1.86
N GLY A 67 0.61 -18.26 -1.55
CA GLY A 67 1.37 -17.48 -2.53
C GLY A 67 2.83 -17.33 -2.09
N LYS A 68 3.55 -16.50 -2.85
CA LYS A 68 4.94 -16.19 -2.57
C LYS A 68 5.09 -14.78 -2.07
N PHE A 69 6.09 -14.59 -1.23
CA PHE A 69 6.60 -13.31 -0.83
C PHE A 69 8.12 -13.36 -0.93
N PHE A 70 8.65 -12.97 -2.08
CA PHE A 70 9.99 -13.39 -2.51
C PHE A 70 10.13 -14.93 -2.38
N ASP A 71 11.16 -15.42 -1.70
CA ASP A 71 11.39 -16.85 -1.51
C ASP A 71 10.59 -17.47 -0.36
N MET A 72 9.77 -16.67 0.35
CA MET A 72 8.97 -17.14 1.48
C MET A 72 7.55 -17.54 1.05
N ASP A 73 7.04 -18.61 1.65
CA ASP A 73 5.63 -19.00 1.53
C ASP A 73 4.77 -18.12 2.45
N VAL A 74 3.68 -17.59 1.90
CA VAL A 74 2.74 -16.70 2.61
C VAL A 74 1.31 -17.08 2.24
N PHE A 75 0.37 -16.79 3.15
CA PHE A 75 -1.06 -16.86 2.86
C PHE A 75 -1.63 -15.46 2.66
N TYR A 76 -2.35 -15.29 1.55
CA TYR A 76 -3.04 -14.06 1.19
C TYR A 76 -4.55 -14.26 1.29
N PHE A 77 -5.25 -13.21 1.70
CA PHE A 77 -6.70 -13.16 1.64
C PHE A 77 -7.13 -11.90 0.90
N ASP A 78 -7.95 -12.03 -0.14
CA ASP A 78 -8.44 -10.90 -0.93
C ASP A 78 -9.90 -10.59 -0.59
N ALA A 79 -10.18 -9.33 -0.27
CA ALA A 79 -11.53 -8.84 -0.06
C ALA A 79 -11.63 -7.32 -0.28
N ASP A 80 -12.73 -6.88 -0.87
CA ASP A 80 -13.09 -5.46 -1.04
C ASP A 80 -11.99 -4.60 -1.69
N GLY A 81 -11.25 -5.16 -2.65
CA GLY A 81 -10.14 -4.49 -3.35
C GLY A 81 -8.83 -4.40 -2.54
N TRP A 82 -8.76 -5.10 -1.40
CA TRP A 82 -7.57 -5.23 -0.57
C TRP A 82 -7.08 -6.67 -0.53
N THR A 83 -5.77 -6.82 -0.46
CA THR A 83 -5.07 -8.07 -0.18
C THR A 83 -4.47 -7.99 1.21
N TYR A 84 -4.71 -9.00 2.05
CA TYR A 84 -4.27 -9.08 3.45
C TYR A 84 -3.30 -10.25 3.64
N TRP A 85 -2.28 -10.08 4.48
CA TRP A 85 -1.35 -11.16 4.84
C TRP A 85 -0.65 -10.93 6.18
N ALA A 86 -0.37 -11.99 6.92
CA ALA A 86 0.51 -11.91 8.08
C ALA A 86 1.97 -11.81 7.63
N SER A 87 2.77 -10.94 8.25
CA SER A 87 4.16 -10.73 7.83
C SER A 87 5.01 -11.99 8.06
N PRO A 88 5.66 -12.55 7.01
CA PRO A 88 6.60 -13.65 7.19
C PRO A 88 7.94 -13.20 7.79
N LEU A 89 8.18 -11.88 7.84
CA LEU A 89 9.41 -11.26 8.35
C LEU A 89 9.33 -10.86 9.83
N ALA A 90 8.32 -11.33 10.57
CA ALA A 90 8.26 -11.08 12.00
C ALA A 90 9.52 -11.63 12.70
N ASN A 91 9.94 -10.98 13.79
CA ASN A 91 11.02 -11.48 14.64
C ASN A 91 10.50 -11.62 16.09
N PRO A 92 10.32 -12.85 16.60
CA PRO A 92 10.64 -14.11 15.93
C PRO A 92 9.57 -14.49 14.85
N PRO A 93 9.91 -15.23 13.78
CA PRO A 93 9.02 -15.48 12.63
C PRO A 93 7.66 -16.08 13.00
N GLU A 94 7.62 -16.95 14.00
CA GLU A 94 6.42 -17.59 14.50
C GLU A 94 5.44 -16.60 15.14
N SER A 95 5.92 -15.46 15.65
CA SER A 95 5.04 -14.47 16.27
C SER A 95 4.05 -13.90 15.26
N GLN A 96 4.47 -13.74 13.99
CA GLN A 96 3.72 -13.05 12.95
C GLN A 96 2.97 -11.84 13.53
N TYR A 97 3.65 -11.02 14.35
CA TYR A 97 3.00 -9.99 15.18
C TYR A 97 2.38 -8.86 14.35
N MET A 98 2.49 -8.92 13.02
CA MET A 98 2.05 -7.91 12.08
C MET A 98 1.10 -8.50 11.05
N LEU A 99 -0.05 -7.86 10.87
CA LEU A 99 -0.95 -8.08 9.75
C LEU A 99 -0.80 -6.91 8.78
N ASN A 100 -0.60 -7.21 7.51
CA ASN A 100 -0.44 -6.24 6.44
C ASN A 100 -1.67 -6.22 5.54
N LYS A 101 -1.86 -5.11 4.84
CA LYS A 101 -2.74 -5.00 3.68
C LYS A 101 -2.19 -4.07 2.61
N CYS A 102 -2.56 -4.31 1.36
CA CYS A 102 -2.37 -3.36 0.26
C CYS A 102 -3.57 -3.42 -0.68
N LYS A 103 -3.70 -2.44 -1.58
CA LYS A 103 -4.63 -2.59 -2.70
C LYS A 103 -4.25 -3.82 -3.52
N THR A 104 -5.23 -4.56 -4.04
CA THR A 104 -4.99 -5.83 -4.75
C THR A 104 -4.14 -5.63 -6.01
N GLU A 105 -4.27 -4.51 -6.70
CA GLU A 105 -3.41 -4.11 -7.82
C GLU A 105 -1.95 -3.87 -7.41
N TYR A 106 -1.68 -3.66 -6.13
CA TYR A 106 -0.34 -3.53 -5.56
C TYR A 106 0.10 -4.80 -4.82
N SER A 107 -0.62 -5.92 -4.91
CA SER A 107 -0.19 -7.19 -4.29
C SER A 107 1.14 -7.70 -4.87
N TYR A 108 1.80 -8.63 -4.16
CA TYR A 108 3.06 -9.23 -4.64
C TYR A 108 2.87 -9.83 -6.04
N GLU A 109 1.83 -10.65 -6.22
CA GLU A 109 1.53 -11.31 -7.49
C GLU A 109 1.23 -10.31 -8.60
N SER A 110 0.49 -9.23 -8.29
CA SER A 110 0.24 -8.14 -9.24
C SER A 110 1.53 -7.43 -9.66
N CYS A 111 2.45 -7.19 -8.70
CA CYS A 111 3.76 -6.59 -8.97
C CYS A 111 4.65 -7.53 -9.80
N VAL A 112 4.64 -8.84 -9.53
CA VAL A 112 5.35 -9.86 -10.32
C VAL A 112 4.85 -9.84 -11.76
N ARG A 113 3.53 -9.93 -11.95
CA ARG A 113 2.89 -10.00 -13.27
C ARG A 113 3.15 -8.75 -14.11
N SER A 114 3.25 -7.59 -13.46
CA SER A 114 3.52 -6.31 -14.13
C SER A 114 5.02 -5.98 -14.26
N GLY A 115 5.92 -6.81 -13.72
CA GLY A 115 7.36 -6.52 -13.72
C GLY A 115 7.74 -5.29 -12.87
N THR A 116 6.93 -4.95 -11.86
CA THR A 116 7.11 -3.76 -11.01
C THR A 116 7.49 -4.09 -9.57
N LEU A 117 7.98 -5.31 -9.33
CA LEU A 117 8.55 -5.67 -8.03
C LEU A 117 9.75 -4.77 -7.71
N PRO A 118 9.85 -4.25 -6.47
CA PRO A 118 11.05 -3.54 -6.04
C PRO A 118 12.28 -4.46 -6.08
N PRO A 119 13.42 -4.02 -6.64
CA PRO A 119 14.68 -4.76 -6.52
C PRO A 119 15.16 -4.79 -5.05
N GLU A 120 15.68 -5.95 -4.62
CA GLU A 120 16.25 -6.25 -3.31
C GLU A 120 15.48 -5.77 -2.05
N GLY A 121 14.45 -6.54 -1.69
CA GLY A 121 14.22 -6.96 -0.31
C GLY A 121 14.18 -5.88 0.78
N PHE A 122 13.25 -4.92 0.69
CA PHE A 122 12.89 -4.01 1.80
C PHE A 122 13.90 -2.92 2.18
N ARG A 123 14.98 -2.70 1.43
CA ARG A 123 15.95 -1.68 1.85
C ARG A 123 15.59 -0.28 1.39
N GLY A 124 15.10 0.53 2.33
CA GLY A 124 15.42 1.96 2.50
C GLY A 124 15.19 2.92 1.33
N ALA A 125 14.53 2.48 0.26
CA ALA A 125 14.31 3.29 -0.91
C ALA A 125 13.21 4.31 -0.60
N VAL A 126 13.61 5.58 -0.46
CA VAL A 126 12.69 6.71 -0.44
C VAL A 126 11.91 6.72 -1.77
N LEU A 127 10.64 7.12 -1.73
CA LEU A 127 9.85 7.33 -2.94
C LEU A 127 10.55 8.36 -3.81
N SER A 128 10.90 8.01 -5.05
CA SER A 128 11.51 8.95 -5.99
C SER A 128 10.43 9.69 -6.77
N LEU A 129 10.46 11.02 -6.73
CA LEU A 129 9.62 11.88 -7.56
C LEU A 129 10.17 12.04 -8.98
N SER A 130 11.44 11.69 -9.24
CA SER A 130 12.07 11.91 -10.54
C SER A 130 11.29 11.35 -11.73
N PRO A 131 10.67 10.16 -11.67
CA PRO A 131 9.83 9.66 -12.77
C PRO A 131 8.61 10.55 -13.06
N ILE A 132 7.99 11.11 -12.02
CA ILE A 132 6.83 12.01 -12.15
C ILE A 132 7.30 13.36 -12.71
N LEU A 133 8.36 13.95 -12.14
CA LEU A 133 8.87 15.26 -12.55
C LEU A 133 9.44 15.26 -13.98
N ALA A 134 9.95 14.10 -14.44
CA ALA A 134 10.43 13.92 -15.80
C ALA A 134 9.30 13.67 -16.82
N ASP A 135 8.07 13.37 -16.37
CA ASP A 135 6.96 13.02 -17.24
C ASP A 135 6.56 14.22 -18.14
N PRO A 136 6.40 14.02 -19.46
CA PRO A 136 6.03 15.09 -20.38
C PRO A 136 4.72 15.79 -20.04
N ASP A 137 3.73 15.05 -19.51
CA ASP A 137 2.46 15.64 -19.11
C ASP A 137 2.63 16.47 -17.84
N PHE A 138 3.44 16.02 -16.87
CA PHE A 138 3.76 16.82 -15.68
C PHE A 138 4.44 18.14 -16.07
N ARG A 139 5.45 18.09 -16.95
CA ARG A 139 6.13 19.29 -17.45
C ARG A 139 5.21 20.24 -18.21
N THR A 140 4.21 19.69 -18.90
CA THR A 140 3.21 20.49 -19.61
C THR A 140 2.28 21.18 -18.63
N LEU A 141 1.75 20.43 -17.64
CA LEU A 141 0.93 20.96 -16.55
C LEU A 141 1.67 22.07 -15.78
N MET A 142 2.98 21.91 -15.54
CA MET A 142 3.83 22.92 -14.90
C MET A 142 3.95 24.22 -15.70
N ARG A 143 4.06 24.17 -17.03
CA ARG A 143 4.14 25.37 -17.88
C ARG A 143 2.79 26.09 -17.97
N GLU A 144 1.71 25.32 -17.96
CA GLU A 144 0.34 25.82 -18.16
C GLU A 144 -0.39 26.06 -16.83
N SER A 145 0.35 25.99 -15.70
CA SER A 145 -0.18 25.77 -14.35
C SER A 145 -1.02 26.89 -13.74
N LYS A 146 -1.31 27.97 -14.47
CA LYS A 146 -2.15 29.06 -13.94
C LYS A 146 -3.59 28.62 -13.71
N ASP A 147 -4.08 27.59 -14.41
CA ASP A 147 -5.44 27.07 -14.26
C ASP A 147 -5.56 25.59 -14.76
N VAL A 148 -4.76 24.68 -14.21
CA VAL A 148 -4.76 23.23 -14.58
C VAL A 148 -6.17 22.61 -14.55
N LEU A 149 -7.04 23.15 -13.71
CA LEU A 149 -8.38 22.62 -13.44
C LEU A 149 -9.48 23.12 -14.41
N LYS A 150 -9.17 23.97 -15.41
CA LYS A 150 -10.20 24.60 -16.26
C LYS A 150 -10.21 24.15 -17.72
N SER A 151 -9.20 23.41 -18.19
CA SER A 151 -9.11 22.94 -19.58
C SER A 151 -9.32 21.43 -19.66
N ALA A 152 -10.20 20.99 -20.57
CA ALA A 152 -10.46 19.56 -20.79
C ALA A 152 -9.20 18.79 -21.22
N ASP A 153 -8.30 19.42 -21.98
CA ASP A 153 -7.02 18.82 -22.38
C ASP A 153 -6.09 18.62 -21.17
N LEU A 154 -6.00 19.62 -20.30
CA LEU A 154 -5.19 19.56 -19.08
C LEU A 154 -5.72 18.50 -18.10
N LEU A 155 -7.04 18.36 -17.98
CA LEU A 155 -7.66 17.29 -17.20
C LEU A 155 -7.33 15.90 -17.77
N GLY A 156 -7.31 15.76 -19.10
CA GLY A 156 -6.89 14.54 -19.78
C GLY A 156 -5.44 14.16 -19.46
N LYS A 157 -4.54 15.14 -19.53
CA LYS A 157 -3.12 14.99 -19.17
C LYS A 157 -2.92 14.63 -17.70
N GLN A 158 -3.62 15.32 -16.80
CA GLN A 158 -3.59 15.03 -15.37
C GLN A 158 -4.03 13.59 -15.09
N ARG A 159 -5.12 13.13 -15.70
CA ARG A 159 -5.61 11.75 -15.53
C ARG A 159 -4.61 10.73 -16.07
N SER A 160 -4.04 10.99 -17.24
CA SER A 160 -3.04 10.10 -17.86
C SER A 160 -1.78 9.98 -16.99
N LEU A 161 -1.31 11.11 -16.45
CA LEU A 161 -0.19 11.17 -15.52
C LEU A 161 -0.49 10.41 -14.21
N LEU A 162 -1.65 10.67 -13.60
CA LEU A 162 -2.08 9.95 -12.38
C LEU A 162 -2.14 8.45 -12.62
N ASN A 163 -2.68 8.00 -13.76
CA ASN A 163 -2.76 6.58 -14.09
C ASN A 163 -1.38 5.94 -14.31
N ARG A 164 -0.48 6.61 -15.03
CA ARG A 164 0.89 6.10 -15.27
C ARG A 164 1.68 5.95 -13.97
N HIS A 165 1.48 6.86 -13.02
CA HIS A 165 2.21 6.91 -11.76
C HIS A 165 1.32 6.57 -10.56
N ALA A 166 0.25 5.80 -10.74
CA ALA A 166 -0.81 5.59 -9.74
C ALA A 166 -0.24 5.09 -8.40
N LYS A 167 0.67 4.11 -8.45
CA LYS A 167 1.35 3.56 -7.26
C LYS A 167 2.15 4.64 -6.51
N ALA A 168 2.85 5.51 -7.23
CA ALA A 168 3.65 6.58 -6.64
C ALA A 168 2.75 7.68 -6.06
N PHE A 169 1.66 8.06 -6.74
CA PHE A 169 0.67 8.99 -6.21
C PHE A 169 -0.06 8.44 -4.99
N HIS A 170 -0.38 7.14 -4.98
CA HIS A 170 -0.96 6.46 -3.83
C HIS A 170 -0.03 6.54 -2.63
N ALA A 171 1.26 6.22 -2.80
CA ALA A 171 2.24 6.35 -1.73
C ALA A 171 2.41 7.82 -1.29
N LEU A 172 2.50 8.75 -2.25
CA LEU A 172 2.73 10.17 -2.02
C LEU A 172 1.65 10.78 -1.12
N ALA A 173 0.39 10.35 -1.23
CA ALA A 173 -0.69 10.80 -0.35
C ALA A 173 -0.40 10.61 1.15
N TYR A 174 0.49 9.68 1.52
CA TYR A 174 0.85 9.38 2.91
C TYR A 174 2.23 9.91 3.34
N VAL A 175 3.08 10.30 2.39
CA VAL A 175 4.47 10.75 2.66
C VAL A 175 4.76 12.17 2.16
N LEU A 176 3.74 12.90 1.70
CA LEU A 176 3.89 14.26 1.15
C LEU A 176 4.55 15.25 2.14
N ALA A 177 4.35 15.05 3.44
CA ALA A 177 4.90 15.89 4.49
C ALA A 177 6.36 15.54 4.87
N GLU A 178 6.91 14.43 4.37
CA GLU A 178 8.26 13.99 4.70
C GLU A 178 9.31 14.90 4.03
N GLU A 179 10.33 15.31 4.79
CA GLU A 179 11.43 16.15 4.30
C GLU A 179 12.16 15.52 3.11
N SER A 180 12.30 14.18 3.14
CA SER A 180 12.90 13.40 2.06
C SER A 180 12.11 13.47 0.74
N ILE A 181 10.83 13.82 0.79
CA ILE A 181 9.99 14.05 -0.40
C ILE A 181 10.04 15.53 -0.79
N GLN A 182 9.93 16.44 0.19
CA GLN A 182 9.94 17.88 -0.07
C GLN A 182 11.24 18.37 -0.72
N SER A 183 12.37 17.76 -0.36
CA SER A 183 13.69 18.08 -0.91
C SER A 183 13.91 17.65 -2.37
N GLN A 184 13.02 16.85 -2.96
CA GLN A 184 13.18 16.33 -4.33
C GLN A 184 12.64 17.25 -5.42
N CYS A 185 11.90 18.30 -5.06
CA CYS A 185 11.26 19.18 -6.04
C CYS A 185 11.20 20.63 -5.55
N THR A 186 10.95 21.55 -6.47
CA THR A 186 10.70 22.96 -6.16
C THR A 186 9.34 23.16 -5.49
N GLU A 187 9.13 24.33 -4.86
CA GLU A 187 7.84 24.68 -4.25
C GLU A 187 6.69 24.67 -5.27
N ALA A 188 6.94 25.11 -6.50
CA ALA A 188 5.95 25.12 -7.56
C ALA A 188 5.53 23.70 -7.97
N GLU A 189 6.50 22.79 -8.13
CA GLU A 189 6.24 21.38 -8.42
C GLU A 189 5.47 20.70 -7.28
N MET A 190 5.87 20.96 -6.03
CA MET A 190 5.17 20.46 -4.85
C MET A 190 3.73 20.98 -4.76
N SER A 191 3.51 22.24 -5.09
CA SER A 191 2.17 22.85 -5.12
C SER A 191 1.28 22.18 -6.17
N LEU A 192 1.81 21.89 -7.36
CA LEU A 192 1.07 21.17 -8.40
C LEU A 192 0.74 19.73 -7.97
N LEU A 193 1.71 19.00 -7.40
CA LEU A 193 1.49 17.64 -6.88
C LEU A 193 0.38 17.63 -5.80
N LYS A 194 0.39 18.59 -4.88
CA LYS A 194 -0.67 18.79 -3.88
C LYS A 194 -2.03 19.02 -4.52
N SER A 195 -2.10 19.96 -5.47
CA SER A 195 -3.36 20.26 -6.19
C SER A 195 -3.91 19.03 -6.90
N MET A 196 -3.04 18.25 -7.55
CA MET A 196 -3.45 17.02 -8.22
C MET A 196 -3.99 15.97 -7.24
N LEU A 197 -3.32 15.77 -6.10
CA LEU A 197 -3.76 14.82 -5.07
C LEU A 197 -5.09 15.24 -4.44
N THR A 198 -5.25 16.51 -4.07
CA THR A 198 -6.50 17.03 -3.52
C THR A 198 -7.66 16.78 -4.48
N HIS A 199 -7.49 17.13 -5.76
CA HIS A 199 -8.54 16.94 -6.76
C HIS A 199 -8.88 15.46 -6.95
N HIS A 200 -7.88 14.58 -6.97
CA HIS A 200 -8.09 13.15 -7.10
C HIS A 200 -8.89 12.56 -5.92
N LEU A 201 -8.58 12.99 -4.70
CA LEU A 201 -9.29 12.58 -3.49
C LEU A 201 -10.72 13.13 -3.43
N GLU A 202 -10.95 14.37 -3.88
CA GLU A 202 -12.27 15.02 -3.90
C GLU A 202 -13.25 14.37 -4.89
N ILE A 203 -12.79 13.85 -6.03
CA ILE A 203 -13.65 13.21 -7.03
C ILE A 203 -14.01 11.76 -6.65
N GLY A 204 -13.43 11.22 -5.57
CA GLY A 204 -13.70 9.85 -5.13
C GLY A 204 -13.27 8.78 -6.14
N LEU A 205 -12.36 9.13 -7.06
CA LEU A 205 -11.73 8.14 -7.93
C LEU A 205 -10.82 7.30 -7.05
N SER A 206 -10.98 5.98 -7.12
CA SER A 206 -10.11 5.08 -6.37
C SER A 206 -8.68 5.18 -6.92
N LEU A 207 -7.74 5.56 -6.05
CA LEU A 207 -6.31 5.24 -6.21
C LEU A 207 -6.06 3.74 -6.29
#